data_AF-G2ZT66-F1
#
_entry.id   AF-G2ZT66-F1
#
_cell.length_a   1.000
_cell.length_b   1.000
_cell.length_c   1.000
_cell.angle_alpha   90.00
_cell.angle_beta   90.00
_cell.angle_gamma   90.00
#
_symmetry.space_group_name_H-M   'P 1'
#
loop_
_entity.id
_entity.type
_entity.pdbx_description
1 polymer ?
#
loop_
_entity_poly.entity_id
_entity_poly.type
_entity_poly.pdbx_seq_one_letter_code
_entity_poly.pdbx_strand_id
1 'polypeptide(L)'
;MQTKLFYEDEYEALNLMVSNSQKSAKELAAYLFPHLKPESAYARLKACLNPEKDERLTFGQIIAAMKFCECYDPLMFACDETLHARPDRKAPKDEEVKLVQAINGAADTMQKAMRQLEHLRSRGVIN
;
A
#
# COMPACT_ATOMS: atom_id res chain seq x y z
N MET A 1 13.71 -7.31 11.29
CA MET A 1 13.71 -8.33 10.23
C MET A 1 14.71 -7.92 9.17
N GLN A 2 15.60 -8.83 8.79
CA GLN A 2 16.58 -8.58 7.74
C GLN A 2 15.89 -8.83 6.39
N THR A 3 15.77 -7.81 5.56
CA THR A 3 15.13 -7.91 4.24
C THR A 3 16.00 -8.79 3.34
N LYS A 4 15.42 -9.83 2.74
CA LYS A 4 16.14 -10.69 1.80
C LYS A 4 16.62 -9.83 0.61
N LEU A 5 17.88 -10.04 0.21
CA LEU A 5 18.50 -9.27 -0.87
C LEU A 5 18.07 -9.76 -2.25
N PHE A 6 17.67 -11.02 -2.41
CA PHE A 6 17.25 -11.61 -3.68
C PHE A 6 16.15 -12.64 -3.45
N TYR A 7 15.17 -12.70 -4.33
CA TYR A 7 14.14 -13.74 -4.36
C TYR A 7 14.41 -14.68 -5.53
N GLU A 8 14.11 -15.97 -5.37
CA GLU A 8 14.27 -16.97 -6.42
C GLU A 8 13.12 -16.89 -7.44
N ASP A 9 11.90 -16.65 -6.96
CA ASP A 9 10.69 -16.50 -7.77
C ASP A 9 9.60 -15.71 -7.04
N GLU A 10 8.45 -15.49 -7.70
CA GLU A 10 7.30 -14.79 -7.12
C GLU A 10 6.67 -15.54 -5.93
N TYR A 11 6.78 -16.87 -5.89
CA TYR A 11 6.18 -17.70 -4.84
C TYR A 11 7.00 -17.61 -3.56
N GLU A 12 8.31 -17.55 -3.67
CA GLU A 12 9.20 -17.31 -2.55
C GLU A 12 8.88 -15.94 -1.94
N ALA A 13 8.76 -14.89 -2.75
CA ALA A 13 8.41 -13.56 -2.28
C ALA A 13 7.04 -13.56 -1.56
N LEU A 14 6.04 -14.24 -2.12
CA LEU A 14 4.72 -14.36 -1.50
C LEU A 14 4.74 -15.19 -0.20
N ASN A 15 5.52 -16.28 -0.14
CA ASN A 15 5.65 -17.08 1.07
C ASN A 15 6.40 -16.32 2.16
N LEU A 16 7.49 -15.64 1.82
CA LEU A 16 8.25 -14.80 2.75
C LEU A 16 7.38 -13.71 3.33
N MET A 17 6.57 -13.02 2.53
CA MET A 17 5.59 -12.03 3.02
C MET A 17 4.71 -12.57 4.15
N VAL A 18 4.22 -13.80 4.02
CA VAL A 18 3.37 -14.43 5.03
C VAL A 18 4.19 -14.84 6.25
N SER A 19 5.36 -15.46 6.05
CA SER A 19 6.26 -15.90 7.13
C SER A 19 6.83 -14.76 7.97
N ASN A 20 7.07 -13.63 7.33
CA ASN A 20 7.60 -12.41 7.92
C ASN A 20 6.54 -11.59 8.66
N SER A 21 5.26 -11.89 8.43
CA SER A 21 4.16 -11.18 9.05
C SER A 21 3.93 -11.62 10.50
N GLN A 22 3.42 -10.71 11.32
CA GLN A 22 2.84 -11.08 12.63
C GLN A 22 1.47 -11.76 12.49
N LYS A 23 0.88 -11.76 11.30
CA LYS A 23 -0.40 -12.38 11.00
C LYS A 23 -0.20 -13.82 10.54
N SER A 24 -1.10 -14.70 10.95
CA SER A 24 -1.09 -16.09 10.50
C SER A 24 -1.62 -16.23 9.07
N ALA A 25 -1.18 -17.28 8.38
CA ALA A 25 -1.71 -17.65 7.07
C ALA A 25 -3.22 -17.94 7.09
N LYS A 26 -3.77 -18.41 8.23
CA LYS A 26 -5.22 -18.62 8.39
C LYS A 26 -5.98 -17.30 8.45
N GLU A 27 -5.46 -16.30 9.14
CA GLU A 27 -6.05 -14.95 9.18
C GLU A 27 -6.00 -14.28 7.81
N LEU A 28 -4.87 -14.38 7.11
CA LEU A 28 -4.74 -13.86 5.75
C LEU A 28 -5.73 -14.54 4.79
N ALA A 29 -5.87 -15.86 4.88
CA ALA A 29 -6.82 -16.61 4.06
C ALA A 29 -8.27 -16.15 4.28
N ALA A 30 -8.68 -16.01 5.54
CA ALA A 30 -10.02 -15.52 5.89
C ALA A 30 -10.25 -14.08 5.39
N TYR A 31 -9.22 -13.24 5.43
CA TYR A 31 -9.26 -11.87 4.92
C TYR A 31 -9.41 -11.82 3.39
N LEU A 32 -8.65 -12.63 2.65
CA LEU A 32 -8.66 -12.62 1.18
C LEU A 32 -9.87 -13.34 0.57
N PHE A 33 -10.42 -14.34 1.27
CA PHE A 33 -11.52 -15.17 0.79
C PHE A 33 -12.69 -15.22 1.80
N PRO A 34 -13.31 -14.07 2.15
CA PRO A 34 -14.33 -14.00 3.20
C PRO A 34 -15.62 -14.76 2.86
N HIS A 35 -15.83 -15.09 1.58
CA HIS A 35 -16.97 -15.85 1.08
C HIS A 35 -16.77 -17.37 1.18
N LEU A 36 -15.57 -17.84 1.55
CA LEU A 36 -15.26 -19.25 1.73
C LEU A 36 -15.28 -19.65 3.20
N LYS A 37 -15.52 -20.93 3.47
CA LYS A 37 -15.31 -21.50 4.81
C LYS A 37 -13.82 -21.41 5.19
N PRO A 38 -13.46 -21.23 6.47
CA PRO A 38 -12.07 -21.00 6.89
C PRO A 38 -11.06 -22.03 6.34
N GLU A 39 -11.40 -23.32 6.40
CA GLU A 39 -10.51 -24.38 5.90
C GLU A 39 -10.38 -24.36 4.37
N SER A 40 -11.46 -24.06 3.65
CA SER A 40 -11.44 -23.88 2.19
C SER A 40 -10.65 -22.65 1.78
N ALA A 41 -10.78 -21.55 2.52
CA ALA A 41 -10.01 -20.33 2.32
C ALA A 41 -8.50 -20.59 2.52
N TYR A 42 -8.14 -21.30 3.59
CA TYR A 42 -6.76 -21.65 3.89
C TYR A 42 -6.16 -22.56 2.80
N ALA A 43 -6.88 -23.60 2.40
CA ALA A 43 -6.47 -24.49 1.31
C ALA A 43 -6.28 -23.71 -0.01
N ARG A 44 -7.22 -22.81 -0.34
CA ARG A 44 -7.14 -21.94 -1.52
C ARG A 44 -5.90 -21.05 -1.47
N LEU A 45 -5.62 -20.41 -0.33
CA LEU A 45 -4.42 -19.60 -0.16
C LEU A 45 -3.15 -20.43 -0.36
N LYS A 46 -3.05 -21.61 0.26
CA LYS A 46 -1.88 -22.48 0.11
C LYS A 46 -1.69 -22.95 -1.32
N ALA A 47 -2.77 -23.18 -2.08
CA ALA A 47 -2.68 -23.46 -3.50
C ALA A 47 -2.16 -22.25 -4.29
N CYS A 48 -2.63 -21.03 -4.00
CA CYS A 48 -2.13 -19.82 -4.64
C CYS A 48 -0.64 -19.52 -4.35
N LEU A 49 -0.10 -20.03 -3.25
CA LEU A 49 1.29 -19.85 -2.82
C LEU A 49 2.20 -21.01 -3.26
N ASN A 50 1.73 -21.91 -4.13
CA ASN A 50 2.48 -23.06 -4.62
C ASN A 50 2.66 -22.99 -6.14
N PRO A 51 3.90 -23.03 -6.67
CA PRO A 51 4.17 -23.00 -8.10
C PRO A 51 3.58 -24.18 -8.89
N GLU A 52 3.39 -25.34 -8.25
CA GLU A 52 2.86 -26.56 -8.88
C GLU A 52 1.34 -26.57 -9.03
N LYS A 53 0.64 -25.56 -8.48
CA LYS A 53 -0.80 -25.42 -8.58
C LYS A 53 -1.17 -24.42 -9.67
N ASP A 54 -2.43 -24.39 -10.08
CA ASP A 54 -2.94 -23.45 -11.10
C ASP A 54 -3.57 -22.20 -10.48
N GLU A 55 -3.95 -22.27 -9.21
CA GLU A 55 -4.53 -21.14 -8.51
C GLU A 55 -3.52 -19.99 -8.37
N ARG A 56 -3.95 -18.76 -8.63
CA ARG A 56 -3.13 -17.54 -8.47
C ARG A 56 -3.90 -16.51 -7.67
N LEU A 57 -3.18 -15.67 -6.95
CA LEU A 57 -3.74 -14.43 -6.43
C LEU A 57 -3.86 -13.43 -7.57
N THR A 58 -4.97 -12.72 -7.62
CA THR A 58 -5.09 -11.55 -8.50
C THR A 58 -4.21 -10.40 -7.99
N PHE A 59 -3.86 -9.45 -8.85
CA PHE A 59 -3.07 -8.28 -8.46
C PHE A 59 -3.68 -7.51 -7.27
N GLY A 60 -5.01 -7.34 -7.27
CA GLY A 60 -5.72 -6.71 -6.15
C GLY A 60 -5.58 -7.49 -4.83
N GLN A 61 -5.58 -8.82 -4.89
CA GLN A 61 -5.36 -9.67 -3.71
C GLN A 61 -3.92 -9.62 -3.21
N ILE A 62 -2.93 -9.52 -4.10
CA ILE A 62 -1.52 -9.35 -3.71
C ILE A 62 -1.35 -8.02 -2.96
N ILE A 63 -1.93 -6.93 -3.46
CA ILE A 63 -1.91 -5.63 -2.76
C ILE A 63 -2.59 -5.73 -1.40
N ALA A 64 -3.78 -6.35 -1.34
CA ALA A 64 -4.51 -6.52 -0.10
C ALA A 64 -3.71 -7.36 0.92
N ALA A 65 -3.05 -8.43 0.46
CA ALA A 65 -2.21 -9.27 1.29
C ALA A 65 -1.00 -8.51 1.85
N MET A 66 -0.29 -7.75 1.02
CA MET A 66 0.84 -6.93 1.48
C MET A 66 0.40 -5.90 2.54
N LYS A 67 -0.76 -5.25 2.34
CA LYS A 67 -1.33 -4.32 3.32
C LYS A 67 -1.70 -5.00 4.63
N PHE A 68 -2.34 -6.18 4.55
CA PHE A 68 -2.79 -6.93 5.73
C PHE A 68 -1.61 -7.48 6.54
N CYS A 69 -0.59 -7.99 5.85
CA CYS A 69 0.59 -8.57 6.46
C CYS A 69 1.63 -7.52 6.89
N GLU A 70 1.51 -6.28 6.40
CA GLU A 70 2.49 -5.20 6.49
C GLU A 70 3.91 -5.62 6.04
N CYS A 71 3.98 -6.62 5.18
CA CYS A 71 5.19 -7.15 4.55
C CYS A 71 5.07 -6.95 3.05
N TYR A 72 6.15 -6.52 2.41
CA TYR A 72 6.13 -6.02 1.03
C TYR A 72 7.11 -6.77 0.13
N ASP A 73 7.50 -7.98 0.51
CA ASP A 73 8.40 -8.85 -0.25
C ASP A 73 7.98 -8.98 -1.75
N PRO A 74 6.69 -9.12 -2.12
CA PRO A 74 6.28 -9.20 -3.53
C PRO A 74 6.52 -7.91 -4.31
N LEU A 75 6.44 -6.74 -3.65
CA LEU A 75 6.78 -5.46 -4.26
C LEU A 75 8.28 -5.36 -4.52
N MET A 76 9.11 -5.83 -3.57
CA MET A 76 10.57 -5.83 -3.74
C MET A 76 10.98 -6.73 -4.90
N PHE A 77 10.42 -7.94 -4.97
CA PHE A 77 10.62 -8.85 -6.10
C PHE A 77 10.19 -8.22 -7.43
N ALA A 78 9.00 -7.62 -7.50
CA ALA A 78 8.52 -6.98 -8.72
C ALA A 78 9.46 -5.85 -9.19
N CYS A 79 10.05 -5.08 -8.27
CA CYS A 79 11.05 -4.08 -8.62
C CYS A 79 12.33 -4.70 -9.17
N ASP A 80 12.83 -5.77 -8.57
CA ASP A 80 14.04 -6.45 -9.04
C ASP A 80 13.86 -7.03 -10.45
N GLU A 81 12.75 -7.73 -10.68
CA GLU A 81 12.44 -8.36 -11.98
C GLU A 81 12.24 -7.36 -13.11
N THR A 82 11.79 -6.16 -12.77
CA THR A 82 11.54 -5.10 -13.76
C THR A 82 12.67 -4.08 -13.83
N LEU A 83 13.79 -4.32 -13.15
CA LEU A 83 14.97 -3.44 -13.09
C LEU A 83 14.67 -2.03 -12.57
N HIS A 84 13.74 -1.93 -11.62
CA HIS A 84 13.42 -0.69 -10.91
C HIS A 84 14.18 -0.61 -9.60
N ALA A 85 14.48 0.62 -9.16
CA ALA A 85 14.94 0.86 -7.80
C ALA A 85 13.86 0.40 -6.80
N ARG A 86 14.27 -0.30 -5.75
CA ARG A 86 13.36 -0.68 -4.66
C ARG A 86 12.81 0.56 -3.97
N PRO A 87 11.52 0.58 -3.63
CA PRO A 87 10.89 1.76 -3.07
C PRO A 87 11.30 1.98 -1.61
N ASP A 88 11.64 3.22 -1.28
CA ASP A 88 11.73 3.65 0.11
C ASP A 88 10.34 3.73 0.72
N ARG A 89 10.12 3.00 1.83
CA ARG A 89 8.88 3.11 2.58
C ARG A 89 8.88 4.46 3.30
N LYS A 90 8.01 5.37 2.86
CA LYS A 90 7.76 6.63 3.58
C LYS A 90 7.21 6.35 4.96
N ALA A 91 7.69 7.05 5.98
CA ALA A 91 7.10 6.93 7.30
C ALA A 91 5.67 7.51 7.25
N PRO A 92 4.71 6.94 8.01
CA PRO A 92 3.35 7.49 8.07
C PRO A 92 3.32 8.98 8.44
N LYS A 93 4.28 9.41 9.25
CA LYS A 93 4.47 10.82 9.66
C LYS A 93 4.84 11.74 8.49
N ASP A 94 5.53 11.23 7.47
CA ASP A 94 5.92 12.01 6.29
C ASP A 94 4.71 12.29 5.39
N GLU A 95 3.75 11.36 5.32
CA GLU A 95 2.48 11.55 4.62
C GLU A 95 1.62 12.61 5.32
N GLU A 96 1.52 12.56 6.65
CA GLU A 96 0.82 13.57 7.45
C GLU A 96 1.41 14.97 7.23
N VAL A 97 2.74 15.11 7.30
CA VAL A 97 3.42 16.40 7.06
C VAL A 97 3.12 16.93 5.67
N LYS A 98 3.14 16.07 4.64
CA LYS A 98 2.82 16.49 3.27
C LYS A 98 1.38 17.00 3.14
N LEU A 99 0.43 16.34 3.81
CA LEU A 99 -0.97 16.78 3.84
C LEU A 99 -1.13 18.12 4.58
N VAL A 100 -0.50 18.27 5.74
CA VAL A 100 -0.50 19.53 6.51
C VAL A 100 0.12 20.67 5.69
N GLN A 101 1.23 20.42 4.98
CA GLN A 101 1.86 21.39 4.09
C GLN A 101 0.92 21.81 2.95
N ALA A 102 0.21 20.86 2.34
CA ALA A 102 -0.76 21.16 1.29
C ALA A 102 -1.93 22.02 1.83
N ILE A 103 -2.44 21.70 3.02
CA ILE A 103 -3.50 22.47 3.69
C ILE A 103 -3.02 23.90 3.97
N ASN A 104 -1.82 24.05 4.55
CA ASN A 104 -1.28 25.37 4.87
C ASN A 104 -1.04 26.22 3.62
N GLY A 105 -0.53 25.63 2.54
CA GLY A 105 -0.37 26.33 1.26
C GLY A 105 -1.69 26.78 0.66
N ALA A 106 -2.75 25.97 0.77
CA ALA A 106 -4.09 26.34 0.34
C ALA A 106 -4.68 27.46 1.20
N ALA A 107 -4.52 27.39 2.53
CA ALA A 107 -4.97 28.42 3.45
C ALA A 107 -4.28 29.77 3.20
N ASP A 108 -2.96 29.78 2.97
CA ASP A 108 -2.20 30.98 2.62
C ASP A 108 -2.69 31.60 1.31
N THR A 109 -2.96 30.77 0.30
CA THR A 109 -3.47 31.22 -0.98
C THR A 109 -4.86 31.84 -0.81
N MET A 110 -5.73 31.19 -0.03
CA MET A 110 -7.07 31.67 0.27
C MET A 110 -7.04 33.00 1.04
N GLN A 111 -6.17 33.13 2.05
CA GLN A 111 -6.00 34.37 2.79
C GLN A 111 -5.52 35.53 1.90
N LYS A 112 -4.56 35.27 1.00
CA LYS A 112 -4.09 36.29 0.05
C LYS A 112 -5.22 36.73 -0.89
N ALA A 113 -6.00 35.79 -1.41
CA ALA A 113 -7.15 36.10 -2.25
C ALA A 113 -8.23 36.90 -1.50
N MET A 114 -8.52 36.53 -0.25
CA MET A 114 -9.47 37.26 0.61
C MET A 114 -9.02 38.69 0.88
N ARG A 115 -7.73 38.92 1.19
CA ARG A 115 -7.18 40.28 1.36
C ARG A 115 -7.30 41.10 0.09
N GLN A 116 -7.02 40.51 -1.08
CA GLN A 116 -7.19 41.20 -2.36
C GLN A 116 -8.67 41.53 -2.62
N LEU A 117 -9.60 40.64 -2.29
CA LEU A 117 -11.03 40.88 -2.39
C LEU A 117 -11.49 42.01 -1.46
N GLU A 118 -11.00 42.04 -0.22
CA GLU A 118 -11.27 43.13 0.73
C GLU A 118 -10.72 44.47 0.23
N HIS A 119 -9.52 44.50 -0.34
CA HIS A 119 -8.96 45.70 -0.97
C HIS A 119 -9.78 46.18 -2.17
N LEU A 120 -10.35 45.28 -2.97
CA LEU A 120 -11.21 45.65 -4.10
C LEU A 120 -12.57 46.19 -3.62
N ARG A 121 -13.14 45.57 -2.57
CA ARG A 121 -14.37 46.04 -1.91
C ARG A 121 -14.18 47.41 -1.25
N SER A 122 -13.08 47.62 -0.53
CA SER A 122 -12.81 48.90 0.14
C SER A 122 -12.52 50.06 -0.83
N ARG A 123 -12.03 49.75 -2.03
CA ARG A 123 -11.86 50.72 -3.12
C ARG A 123 -13.12 50.96 -3.95
N GLY A 124 -14.25 50.31 -3.62
CA GLY A 124 -15.53 50.46 -4.32
C GLY A 124 -15.55 49.91 -5.75
N VAL A 125 -14.61 49.02 -6.09
CA VAL A 125 -14.47 48.45 -7.45
C VAL A 125 -15.47 47.30 -7.68
N ILE A 126 -15.91 46.65 -6.60
CA ILE A 126 -16.85 45.54 -6.63
C ILE A 126 -17.84 45.73 -5.47
N ASN A 127 -19.13 45.86 -5.80
CA ASN A 127 -20.24 45.84 -4.84
C ASN A 127 -20.75 44.40 -4.68
#